data_AF-A0A9X2X9R4-F1
#
_entry.id   AF-A0A9X2X9R4-F1
#
_cell.length_a   1.000
_cell.length_b   1.000
_cell.length_c   1.000
_cell.angle_alpha   90.00
_cell.angle_beta   90.00
_cell.angle_gamma   90.00
#
_symmetry.space_group_name_H-M   'P 1'
#
loop_
_entity.id
_entity.type
_entity.pdbx_description
1 polymer ?
#
loop_
_entity_poly.entity_id
_entity_poly.type
_entity_poly.pdbx_seq_one_letter_code
_entity_poly.pdbx_strand_id
1 'polypeptide(L)'
;MASAQDAASTVTEAPPAAPYQKVSELAPLPDFIPGLGQLFVDPETLPAGPFLAYDHDGKLVSTVYMVPIEDLTPDKGFDDLVAPGGAVDHVDVHYNAGHPGVETPHAHIVLWHVSKDEEARVAQ
;
A
#
# COMPACT_ATOMS: atom_id res chain seq x y z
N MET A 1 -13.27 -19.10 -14.24
CA MET A 1 -12.03 -18.36 -13.97
C MET A 1 -12.38 -16.89 -14.11
N ALA A 2 -12.46 -16.16 -13.00
CA ALA A 2 -12.52 -14.71 -13.05
C ALA A 2 -11.11 -14.22 -13.44
N SER A 3 -11.02 -13.35 -14.43
CA SER A 3 -9.74 -12.81 -14.91
C SER A 3 -9.19 -11.81 -13.90
N ALA A 4 -7.87 -11.56 -13.90
CA ALA A 4 -7.25 -10.52 -13.06
C ALA A 4 -7.86 -9.11 -13.25
N GLN A 5 -8.63 -8.90 -14.33
CA GLN A 5 -9.42 -7.70 -14.57
C GLN A 5 -10.63 -7.53 -13.63
N ASP A 6 -11.24 -8.61 -13.12
CA ASP A 6 -12.46 -8.53 -12.29
C ASP A 6 -12.15 -8.04 -10.86
N ALA A 7 -10.94 -8.30 -10.35
CA ALA A 7 -10.46 -7.79 -9.07
C ALA A 7 -10.13 -6.29 -9.11
N ALA A 8 -9.79 -5.75 -10.29
CA ALA A 8 -9.43 -4.34 -10.46
C ALA A 8 -10.60 -3.36 -10.20
N SER A 9 -11.84 -3.86 -10.09
CA SER A 9 -13.03 -3.03 -9.89
C SER A 9 -13.37 -2.75 -8.41
N THR A 10 -12.73 -3.44 -7.46
CA THR A 10 -13.14 -3.39 -6.03
C THR A 10 -12.27 -2.51 -5.14
N VAL A 11 -11.14 -2.02 -5.65
CA VAL A 11 -10.15 -1.26 -4.85
C VAL A 11 -9.92 0.17 -5.34
N THR A 12 -10.67 0.64 -6.34
CA THR A 12 -10.47 1.98 -6.91
C THR A 12 -11.02 3.10 -6.04
N GLU A 13 -11.92 2.77 -5.11
CA GLU A 13 -12.55 3.72 -4.18
C GLU A 13 -12.56 3.19 -2.75
N ALA A 14 -12.40 4.09 -1.78
CA ALA A 14 -12.49 3.80 -0.36
C ALA A 14 -13.93 3.92 0.18
N PRO A 15 -14.31 3.12 1.20
CA PRO A 15 -13.51 2.03 1.75
C PRO A 15 -13.52 0.81 0.80
N PRO A 16 -12.38 0.12 0.62
CA PRO A 16 -12.37 -1.15 -0.08
C PRO A 16 -13.23 -2.19 0.66
N ALA A 17 -13.75 -3.16 -0.09
CA ALA A 17 -14.50 -4.28 0.50
C ALA A 17 -13.61 -5.12 1.44
N ALA A 18 -14.22 -5.89 2.35
CA ALA A 18 -13.50 -6.86 3.16
C ALA A 18 -12.61 -7.79 2.30
N PRO A 19 -11.42 -8.20 2.77
CA PRO A 19 -10.94 -8.18 4.16
C PRO A 19 -10.17 -6.92 4.60
N TYR A 20 -10.08 -5.89 3.74
CA TYR A 20 -9.30 -4.68 4.04
C TYR A 20 -9.84 -3.92 5.27
N GLN A 21 -8.91 -3.51 6.14
CA GLN A 21 -9.17 -2.71 7.34
C GLN A 21 -8.33 -1.44 7.31
N LYS A 22 -8.85 -0.37 7.91
CA LYS A 22 -8.17 0.92 7.96
C LYS A 22 -6.98 0.84 8.90
N VAL A 23 -5.79 1.25 8.44
CA VAL A 23 -4.54 1.08 9.23
C VAL A 23 -4.56 1.86 10.54
N SER A 24 -5.21 3.03 10.59
CA SER A 24 -5.36 3.81 11.82
C SER A 24 -6.22 3.15 12.90
N GLU A 25 -7.00 2.11 12.55
CA GLU A 25 -7.73 1.27 13.50
C GLU A 25 -6.87 0.12 14.03
N LEU A 26 -5.79 -0.23 13.33
CA LEU A 26 -4.86 -1.32 13.66
C LEU A 26 -3.64 -0.85 14.46
N ALA A 27 -3.22 0.41 14.27
CA ALA A 27 -2.04 1.00 14.87
C ALA A 27 -2.29 2.48 15.24
N PRO A 28 -1.55 3.06 16.21
CA PRO A 28 -1.72 4.45 16.64
C PRO A 28 -1.13 5.43 15.61
N LEU A 29 -1.73 5.48 14.44
CA LEU A 29 -1.35 6.33 13.30
C LEU A 29 -2.51 7.27 12.95
N PRO A 30 -2.23 8.44 12.33
CA PRO A 30 -3.29 9.31 11.86
C PRO A 30 -4.09 8.64 10.74
N ASP A 31 -5.35 9.06 10.58
CA ASP A 31 -6.27 8.57 9.55
C ASP A 31 -5.79 8.84 8.11
N PHE A 32 -4.95 9.85 7.93
CA PHE A 32 -4.33 10.21 6.67
C PHE A 32 -2.86 10.53 6.94
N ILE A 33 -1.96 9.92 6.17
CA ILE A 33 -0.52 10.07 6.34
C ILE A 33 0.01 10.90 5.16
N PRO A 34 0.57 12.10 5.39
CA PRO A 34 1.19 12.89 4.34
C PRO A 34 2.25 12.08 3.57
N GLY A 35 2.09 12.04 2.24
CA GLY A 35 2.88 11.25 1.30
C GLY A 35 2.36 9.84 1.02
N LEU A 36 1.44 9.30 1.83
CA LEU A 36 0.88 7.95 1.67
C LEU A 36 -0.66 7.92 1.57
N GLY A 37 -1.35 8.94 2.06
CA GLY A 37 -2.81 9.01 2.06
C GLY A 37 -3.48 8.23 3.19
N GLN A 38 -4.76 7.90 2.99
CA GLN A 38 -5.50 7.01 3.88
C GLN A 38 -5.21 5.56 3.51
N LEU A 39 -4.67 4.80 4.47
CA LEU A 39 -4.22 3.43 4.23
C LEU A 39 -5.23 2.37 4.68
N PHE A 40 -5.41 1.35 3.84
CA PHE A 40 -6.12 0.12 4.16
C PHE A 40 -5.23 -1.10 3.86
N VAL A 41 -5.37 -2.16 4.65
CA VAL A 41 -4.61 -3.41 4.47
C VAL A 41 -5.45 -4.60 4.91
N ASP A 42 -5.25 -5.75 4.28
CA ASP A 42 -5.69 -7.02 4.86
C ASP A 42 -4.71 -7.42 5.98
N PRO A 43 -5.13 -7.49 7.26
CA PRO A 43 -4.23 -7.81 8.35
C PRO A 43 -3.51 -9.16 8.20
N GLU A 44 -4.06 -10.10 7.44
CA GLU A 44 -3.42 -11.41 7.19
C GLU A 44 -2.19 -11.30 6.27
N THR A 45 -2.01 -10.17 5.58
CA THR A 45 -0.90 -9.89 4.66
C THR A 45 0.24 -9.08 5.28
N LEU A 46 0.10 -8.70 6.55
CA LEU A 46 1.14 -7.99 7.29
C LEU A 46 2.38 -8.89 7.53
N PRO A 47 3.60 -8.32 7.55
CA PRO A 47 3.91 -6.89 7.50
C PRO A 47 4.00 -6.31 6.07
N ALA A 48 4.08 -7.14 5.03
CA ALA A 48 4.40 -6.69 3.67
C ALA A 48 3.25 -5.93 2.99
N GLY A 49 1.99 -6.29 3.24
CA GLY A 49 0.83 -5.75 2.55
C GLY A 49 0.40 -6.61 1.35
N PRO A 50 -0.31 -6.04 0.35
CA PRO A 50 -0.31 -4.63 -0.04
C PRO A 50 -1.13 -3.70 0.86
N PHE A 51 -0.62 -2.49 1.05
CA PHE A 51 -1.38 -1.35 1.58
C PHE A 51 -2.00 -0.57 0.43
N LEU A 52 -3.32 -0.35 0.48
CA LEU A 52 -4.05 0.49 -0.46
C LEU A 52 -4.08 1.93 0.05
N ALA A 53 -3.58 2.86 -0.74
CA ALA A 53 -3.47 4.28 -0.42
C ALA A 53 -4.48 5.10 -1.21
N TYR A 54 -5.35 5.81 -0.49
CA TYR A 54 -6.39 6.66 -1.07
C TYR A 54 -6.15 8.12 -0.72
N ASP A 55 -6.54 9.02 -1.63
CA ASP A 55 -6.58 10.46 -1.34
C ASP A 55 -7.79 10.86 -0.48
N HIS A 56 -7.94 12.16 -0.22
CA HIS A 56 -9.06 12.73 0.54
C HIS A 56 -10.44 12.51 -0.12
N ASP A 57 -10.48 12.30 -1.42
CA ASP A 57 -11.71 12.00 -2.17
C ASP A 57 -12.01 10.49 -2.21
N GLY A 58 -11.19 9.69 -1.51
CA GLY A 58 -11.32 8.24 -1.43
C GLY A 58 -10.94 7.54 -2.73
N LYS A 59 -10.14 8.16 -3.62
CA LYS A 59 -9.68 7.54 -4.87
C LYS A 59 -8.35 6.85 -4.65
N LEU A 60 -8.19 5.65 -5.21
CA LEU A 60 -6.92 4.92 -5.14
C LEU A 60 -5.82 5.72 -5.86
N VAL A 61 -4.73 5.99 -5.14
CA VAL A 61 -3.56 6.71 -5.65
C VAL A 61 -2.39 5.77 -5.82
N SER A 62 -2.15 4.87 -4.86
CA SER A 62 -1.05 3.91 -4.92
C SER A 62 -1.36 2.62 -4.18
N THR A 63 -0.59 1.59 -4.53
CA THR A 63 -0.43 0.37 -3.72
C THR A 63 0.99 0.35 -3.16
N VAL A 64 1.15 0.10 -1.87
CA VAL A 64 2.47 0.12 -1.20
C VAL A 64 2.76 -1.23 -0.58
N TYR A 65 3.93 -1.80 -0.87
CA TYR A 65 4.48 -2.90 -0.10
C TYR A 65 5.52 -2.37 0.88
N MET A 66 5.44 -2.82 2.14
CA MET A 66 6.39 -2.45 3.20
C MET A 66 7.25 -3.68 3.54
N VAL A 67 8.34 -3.86 2.80
CA VAL A 67 9.18 -5.05 2.89
C VAL A 67 10.31 -4.83 3.90
N PRO A 68 10.38 -5.59 5.01
CA PRO A 68 11.49 -5.48 5.95
C PRO A 68 12.84 -5.76 5.26
N ILE A 69 13.80 -4.86 5.41
CA ILE A 69 15.11 -5.01 4.77
C ILE A 69 15.85 -6.24 5.30
N GLU A 70 15.69 -6.54 6.59
CA GLU A 70 16.30 -7.72 7.23
C GLU A 70 15.81 -9.05 6.67
N ASP A 71 14.62 -9.07 6.07
CA ASP A 71 14.00 -10.26 5.52
C ASP A 71 14.42 -10.56 4.08
N LEU A 72 15.04 -9.59 3.39
CA LEU A 72 15.56 -9.77 2.04
C LEU A 72 16.91 -10.51 2.06
N THR A 73 16.84 -11.84 2.12
CA THR A 73 18.02 -12.74 2.25
C THR A 73 17.99 -13.84 1.18
N PRO A 74 19.09 -14.57 0.93
CA PRO A 74 19.10 -15.67 -0.04
C PRO A 74 18.05 -16.77 0.21
N ASP A 75 17.60 -16.93 1.46
CA ASP A 75 16.68 -17.99 1.89
C ASP A 75 15.26 -17.50 2.15
N LYS A 76 15.02 -16.18 2.05
CA LYS A 76 13.71 -15.56 2.29
C LYS A 76 13.40 -14.53 1.20
N GLY A 77 12.39 -14.86 0.40
CA GLY A 77 11.81 -13.99 -0.62
C GLY A 77 10.40 -13.53 -0.25
N PHE A 78 9.92 -12.51 -0.98
CA PHE A 78 8.54 -12.06 -0.94
C PHE A 78 7.90 -12.42 -2.29
N ASP A 79 7.61 -13.71 -2.44
CA ASP A 79 7.01 -14.26 -3.65
C ASP A 79 5.49 -14.13 -3.59
N ASP A 80 4.85 -14.01 -4.77
CA ASP A 80 3.40 -14.01 -4.93
C ASP A 80 2.63 -12.96 -4.08
N LEU A 81 3.27 -11.81 -3.80
CA LEU A 81 2.59 -10.67 -3.19
C LEU A 81 1.34 -10.29 -4.00
N VAL A 82 0.22 -10.12 -3.31
CA VAL A 82 -1.07 -9.83 -3.95
C VAL A 82 -1.00 -8.49 -4.66
N ALA A 83 -1.27 -8.47 -5.97
CA ALA A 83 -1.46 -7.26 -6.75
C ALA A 83 -2.97 -7.02 -6.96
N PRO A 84 -3.59 -6.11 -6.18
CA PRO A 84 -5.05 -6.01 -6.09
C PRO A 84 -5.70 -5.39 -7.34
N GLY A 85 -4.91 -4.84 -8.25
CA GLY A 85 -5.34 -4.29 -9.53
C GLY A 85 -4.93 -2.83 -9.71
N GLY A 86 -5.55 -2.16 -10.67
CA GLY A 86 -5.20 -0.79 -11.07
C GLY A 86 -4.10 -0.76 -12.14
N ALA A 87 -4.20 0.20 -13.06
CA ALA A 87 -3.09 0.47 -13.97
C ALA A 87 -1.94 1.08 -13.17
N VAL A 88 -0.72 0.62 -13.39
CA VAL A 88 0.47 1.20 -12.78
C VAL A 88 1.09 2.17 -13.78
N ASP A 89 1.21 3.44 -13.39
CA ASP A 89 1.89 4.47 -14.17
C ASP A 89 3.40 4.34 -14.01
N HIS A 90 3.87 4.28 -12.76
CA HIS A 90 5.28 4.10 -12.43
C HIS A 90 5.45 3.50 -11.02
N VAL A 91 6.70 3.18 -10.67
CA VAL A 91 7.07 2.56 -9.40
C VAL A 91 8.23 3.33 -8.78
N ASP A 92 8.09 3.64 -7.49
CA ASP A 92 9.16 4.17 -6.67
C ASP A 92 9.57 3.15 -5.59
N VAL A 93 10.85 3.17 -5.20
CA VAL A 93 11.38 2.35 -4.11
C VAL A 93 12.14 3.22 -3.14
N HIS A 94 11.69 3.28 -1.88
CA HIS A 94 12.26 4.13 -0.85
C HIS A 94 12.70 3.31 0.36
N TYR A 95 13.88 3.60 0.88
CA TYR A 95 14.27 3.14 2.20
C TYR A 95 13.53 3.95 3.26
N ASN A 96 12.92 3.27 4.22
CA ASN A 96 12.39 3.83 5.45
C ASN A 96 13.19 3.26 6.62
N ALA A 97 13.66 4.12 7.52
CA ALA A 97 14.46 3.71 8.68
C ALA A 97 13.65 3.01 9.78
N GLY A 98 12.32 3.00 9.66
CA GLY A 98 11.38 2.63 10.70
C GLY A 98 10.81 3.86 11.39
N HIS A 99 9.64 3.70 12.00
CA HIS A 99 8.93 4.73 12.76
C HIS A 99 8.08 4.07 13.86
N PRO A 100 7.57 4.83 14.86
CA PRO A 100 6.62 4.28 15.82
C PRO A 100 5.48 3.53 15.11
N GLY A 101 5.27 2.27 15.46
CA GLY A 101 4.31 1.37 14.81
C GLY A 101 4.94 0.35 13.84
N VAL A 102 6.04 0.68 13.15
CA VAL A 102 6.82 -0.23 12.30
C VAL A 102 8.31 0.11 12.46
N GLU A 103 8.93 -0.45 13.50
CA GLU A 103 10.22 0.05 14.00
C GLU A 103 11.43 -0.39 13.18
N THR A 104 11.37 -1.53 12.47
CA THR A 104 12.51 -2.04 11.71
C THR A 104 12.63 -1.35 10.35
N PRO A 105 13.85 -1.17 9.83
CA PRO A 105 14.05 -0.64 8.49
C PRO A 105 13.33 -1.48 7.43
N HIS A 106 12.62 -0.80 6.54
CA HIS A 106 11.83 -1.44 5.49
C HIS A 106 11.88 -0.64 4.19
N ALA A 107 11.73 -1.31 3.05
CA ALA A 107 11.54 -0.67 1.76
C ALA A 107 10.05 -0.41 1.53
N HIS A 108 9.70 0.82 1.18
CA HIS A 108 8.41 1.12 0.54
C HIS A 108 8.57 0.90 -0.96
N ILE A 109 7.90 -0.11 -1.49
CA ILE A 109 7.77 -0.34 -2.93
C ILE A 109 6.39 0.21 -3.31
N VAL A 110 6.37 1.38 -3.94
CA VAL A 110 5.16 2.15 -4.21
C VAL A 110 4.79 1.99 -5.68
N LEU A 111 3.66 1.34 -5.95
CA LEU A 111 3.05 1.24 -7.26
C LEU A 111 2.06 2.40 -7.40
N TRP A 112 2.42 3.41 -8.18
CA TRP A 112 1.57 4.57 -8.42
C TRP A 112 0.54 4.26 -9.49
N HIS A 113 -0.73 4.55 -9.20
CA HIS A 113 -1.87 4.37 -10.10
C HIS A 113 -2.32 5.67 -10.77
N VAL A 114 -1.57 6.75 -10.53
CA VAL A 114 -1.77 8.09 -11.06
C VAL A 114 -0.47 8.60 -11.67
N SER A 115 -0.55 9.64 -12.48
CA SER A 115 0.65 10.28 -13.04
C SER A 115 1.55 10.86 -11.95
N LYS A 116 2.84 11.07 -12.25
CA LYS A 116 3.81 11.66 -11.30
C LYS A 116 3.34 13.00 -10.69
N ASP A 117 2.68 13.84 -11.50
CA ASP A 117 2.16 15.14 -11.03
C ASP A 117 0.99 14.98 -10.04
N GLU A 118 0.28 13.86 -10.10
CA GLU A 118 -0.88 13.55 -9.26
C GLU A 118 -0.51 12.88 -7.93
N GLU A 119 0.75 12.51 -7.69
CA GLU A 119 1.20 12.07 -6.35
C GLU A 119 0.90 13.11 -5.27
N ALA A 120 0.86 14.40 -5.65
CA ALA A 120 0.52 15.49 -4.76
C ALA A 120 -0.87 15.34 -4.09
N ARG A 121 -1.75 14.49 -4.63
CA ARG A 121 -3.05 14.13 -4.04
C ARG A 121 -2.93 13.50 -2.65
N VAL A 122 -1.79 12.87 -2.34
CA VAL A 122 -1.52 12.30 -1.02
C VAL A 122 -0.52 13.11 -0.19
N ALA A 123 -0.02 14.24 -0.68
CA ALA A 123 1.10 14.96 -0.03
C ALA A 123 0.75 15.63 1.31
N GLN A 124 -0.53 15.89 1.60
CA GLN A 124 -1.01 16.59 2.79
C GLN A 124 -2.40 16.16 3.18
#